data_AF-A0A4U2ZC54-F1
#
_entry.id   AF-A0A4U2ZC54-F1
#
_cell.length_a   1.000
_cell.length_b   1.000
_cell.length_c   1.000
_cell.angle_alpha   90.00
_cell.angle_beta   90.00
_cell.angle_gamma   90.00
#
_symmetry.space_group_name_H-M   'P 1'
#
loop_
_entity.id
_entity.type
_entity.pdbx_description
1 polymer ?
#
loop_
_entity_poly.entity_id
_entity_poly.type
_entity_poly.pdbx_seq_one_letter_code
_entity_poly.pdbx_strand_id
1 'polypeptide(L)'
;MEITLTIDDKQVKFKSNGAVTKRYKMQFQRDFFTDITSFGLAIANEDIKSKNDGISMEIMRKIDFDLFLDIAWVFAKTADNTIPDPLTWLDGFDTFPIMEIFPDLQDLIASTISSKKK
;
A
#
# COMPACT_ATOMS: atom_id res chain seq x y z
N MET A 1 -13.35 -1.76 1.22
CA MET A 1 -13.18 -0.58 2.11
C MET A 1 -12.77 0.62 1.27
N GLU A 2 -13.12 1.84 1.69
CA GLU A 2 -12.67 3.09 1.03
C GLU A 2 -12.28 4.09 2.11
N ILE A 3 -11.13 4.73 1.93
CA ILE A 3 -10.60 5.77 2.82
C ILE A 3 -10.11 6.96 1.98
N THR A 4 -9.93 8.11 2.61
CA THR A 4 -9.32 9.29 1.99
C THR A 4 -8.21 9.79 2.91
N LEU A 5 -7.02 9.98 2.36
CA LEU A 5 -5.86 10.51 3.08
C LEU A 5 -5.43 11.82 2.43
N THR A 6 -4.83 12.70 3.23
CA THR A 6 -4.24 13.93 2.72
C THR A 6 -2.75 13.67 2.47
N ILE A 7 -2.31 13.78 1.22
CA ILE A 7 -0.92 13.62 0.81
C ILE A 7 -0.54 14.87 0.03
N ASP A 8 0.46 15.62 0.49
CA ASP A 8 0.91 16.84 -0.19
C ASP A 8 -0.26 17.82 -0.45
N ASP A 9 -1.06 18.08 0.59
CA ASP A 9 -2.31 18.87 0.57
C ASP A 9 -3.40 18.39 -0.42
N LYS A 10 -3.21 17.24 -1.07
CA LYS A 10 -4.17 16.63 -1.99
C LYS A 10 -4.98 15.54 -1.28
N GLN A 11 -6.28 15.54 -1.51
CA GLN A 11 -7.18 14.47 -1.05
C GLN A 11 -7.05 13.26 -1.98
N VAL A 12 -6.39 12.21 -1.51
CA VAL A 12 -6.20 10.97 -2.26
C VAL A 12 -7.14 9.90 -1.71
N LYS A 13 -8.04 9.40 -2.56
CA LYS A 13 -8.94 8.30 -2.21
C LYS A 13 -8.26 6.97 -2.47
N PHE A 14 -8.40 6.03 -1.53
CA PHE A 14 -7.89 4.69 -1.65
C PHE A 14 -9.04 3.69 -1.47
N LYS A 15 -9.10 2.67 -2.34
CA LYS A 15 -10.19 1.69 -2.32
C LYS A 15 -9.67 0.27 -2.40
N SER A 16 -10.10 -0.55 -1.44
CA SER A 16 -9.90 -1.99 -1.43
C SER A 16 -11.16 -2.73 -1.92
N ASN A 17 -11.00 -3.54 -2.96
CA ASN A 17 -11.97 -4.51 -3.47
C ASN A 17 -11.27 -5.61 -4.29
N GLY A 18 -12.05 -6.54 -4.87
CA GLY A 18 -11.51 -7.65 -5.66
C GLY A 18 -10.78 -7.26 -6.96
N ALA A 19 -10.90 -6.00 -7.43
CA ALA A 19 -10.19 -5.53 -8.62
C ALA A 19 -8.72 -5.19 -8.34
N VAL A 20 -8.35 -4.94 -7.09
CA VAL A 20 -6.98 -4.59 -6.66
C VAL A 20 -5.99 -5.64 -7.14
N THR A 21 -6.26 -6.92 -6.88
CA THR A 21 -5.36 -8.03 -7.20
C THR A 21 -5.14 -8.17 -8.71
N LYS A 22 -6.21 -8.00 -9.51
CA LYS A 22 -6.14 -8.04 -10.98
C LYS A 22 -5.39 -6.83 -11.53
N ARG A 23 -5.69 -5.62 -11.05
CA ARG A 23 -5.01 -4.40 -11.50
C ARG A 23 -3.52 -4.44 -11.18
N TYR A 24 -3.16 -4.85 -9.95
CA TYR A 24 -1.77 -5.01 -9.55
C TYR A 24 -1.01 -5.94 -10.50
N LYS A 25 -1.58 -7.12 -10.77
CA LYS A 25 -0.97 -8.09 -11.69
C LYS A 25 -0.83 -7.56 -13.12
N MET A 26 -1.82 -6.83 -13.62
CA MET A 26 -1.76 -6.25 -14.97
C MET A 26 -0.71 -5.13 -15.07
N GLN A 27 -0.60 -4.29 -14.04
CA GLN A 27 0.32 -3.15 -14.05
C GLN A 27 1.77 -3.58 -13.89
N PHE A 28 2.05 -4.43 -12.89
CA PHE A 28 3.43 -4.74 -12.49
C PHE A 28 3.90 -6.13 -12.95
N GLN A 29 3.02 -6.94 -13.55
CA GLN A 29 3.32 -8.31 -13.95
C GLN A 29 3.79 -9.21 -12.80
N ARG A 30 3.47 -8.82 -11.55
CA ARG A 30 3.74 -9.58 -10.32
C ARG A 30 2.44 -10.08 -9.69
N ASP A 31 2.51 -11.07 -8.82
CA ASP A 31 1.33 -11.55 -8.08
C ASP A 31 1.18 -10.82 -6.75
N PHE A 32 0.03 -10.17 -6.55
CA PHE A 32 -0.25 -9.39 -5.35
C PHE A 32 -0.11 -10.21 -4.06
N PHE A 33 -0.61 -11.45 -4.03
CA PHE A 33 -0.55 -12.25 -2.82
C PHE A 33 0.86 -12.76 -2.55
N THR A 34 1.62 -13.09 -3.59
CA THR A 34 3.05 -13.45 -3.46
C THR A 34 3.85 -12.29 -2.85
N ASP A 35 3.64 -11.07 -3.34
CA ASP A 35 4.39 -9.91 -2.86
C ASP A 35 4.01 -9.54 -1.41
N ILE A 36 2.71 -9.53 -1.09
CA ILE A 36 2.26 -9.29 0.30
C ILE A 36 2.73 -10.39 1.26
N THR A 37 2.74 -11.65 0.83
CA THR A 37 3.20 -12.76 1.70
C THR A 37 4.70 -12.67 1.95
N SER A 38 5.48 -12.34 0.92
CA SER A 38 6.94 -12.14 1.03
C SER A 38 7.25 -10.99 1.99
N PHE A 39 6.49 -9.90 1.88
CA PHE A 39 6.56 -8.79 2.82
C PHE A 39 6.19 -9.21 4.24
N GLY A 40 5.05 -9.86 4.44
CA GLY A 40 4.60 -10.31 5.76
C GLY A 40 5.60 -11.27 6.43
N LEU A 41 6.26 -12.14 5.65
CA LEU A 41 7.32 -13.01 6.15
C LEU A 41 8.58 -12.22 6.54
N ALA A 42 8.97 -11.19 5.79
CA ALA A 42 10.12 -10.35 6.13
C ALA A 42 9.92 -9.63 7.48
N ILE A 43 8.68 -9.21 7.74
CA ILE A 43 8.25 -8.49 8.94
C ILE A 43 7.99 -9.43 10.13
N ALA A 44 7.38 -10.61 9.91
CA ALA A 44 7.04 -11.55 10.97
C ALA A 44 8.23 -12.31 11.56
N ASN A 45 9.34 -12.41 10.81
CA ASN A 45 10.61 -12.96 11.31
C ASN A 45 11.37 -11.96 12.21
N GLU A 46 10.83 -10.77 12.42
CA GLU A 46 11.34 -9.78 13.36
C GLU A 46 10.32 -9.65 14.50
N ASP A 47 10.81 -9.64 15.75
CA ASP A 47 9.97 -9.37 16.92
C ASP A 47 9.51 -7.90 16.89
N ILE A 48 8.48 -7.59 16.11
CA ILE A 48 7.83 -6.27 16.08
C ILE A 48 6.94 -6.14 17.32
N LYS A 49 7.57 -6.13 18.48
CA LYS A 49 6.95 -5.70 19.73
C LYS A 49 7.17 -4.20 19.86
N SER A 50 6.22 -3.40 19.36
CA SER A 50 5.56 -2.35 20.16
C SER A 50 4.74 -1.40 19.28
N LYS A 51 3.54 -1.08 19.76
CA LYS A 51 2.65 -0.04 19.20
C LYS A 51 3.13 1.40 19.48
N ASN A 52 4.29 1.58 20.12
CA ASN A 52 4.74 2.88 20.65
C ASN A 52 6.21 3.23 20.34
N ASP A 53 7.01 2.31 19.79
CA ASP A 53 8.35 2.63 19.31
C ASP A 53 8.32 2.50 17.79
N GLY A 54 8.72 3.54 17.08
CA GLY A 54 8.69 3.58 15.61
C GLY A 54 9.36 2.37 14.96
N ILE A 55 9.08 2.17 13.67
CA ILE A 55 9.71 1.11 12.86
C ILE A 55 11.23 1.23 13.00
N SER A 56 11.89 0.20 13.53
CA SER A 56 13.35 0.20 13.72
C SER A 56 14.07 0.33 12.38
N MET A 57 15.28 0.91 12.37
CA MET A 57 16.07 1.02 11.13
C MET A 57 16.38 -0.35 10.49
N GLU A 58 16.42 -1.44 11.27
CA GLU A 58 16.57 -2.78 10.71
C GLU A 58 15.33 -3.23 9.96
N ILE A 59 14.14 -2.98 10.52
CA ILE A 59 12.86 -3.26 9.85
C ILE A 59 12.74 -2.39 8.58
N MET A 60 13.08 -1.10 8.66
CA MET A 60 13.06 -0.20 7.49
C MET A 60 13.90 -0.71 6.32
N ARG A 61 15.06 -1.34 6.59
CA ARG A 61 15.92 -1.90 5.53
C ARG A 61 15.32 -3.14 4.86
N LYS A 62 14.36 -3.80 5.51
CA LYS A 62 13.68 -5.00 5.00
C LYS A 62 12.32 -4.69 4.38
N ILE A 63 11.76 -3.51 4.66
CA ILE A 63 10.57 -3.02 3.97
C ILE A 63 10.95 -2.66 2.54
N ASP A 64 10.32 -3.32 1.58
CA ASP A 64 10.34 -2.91 0.19
C ASP A 64 9.37 -1.74 0.01
N PHE A 65 9.88 -0.51 0.06
CA PHE A 65 9.06 0.70 -0.09
C PHE A 65 8.51 0.88 -1.51
N ASP A 66 9.19 0.36 -2.53
CA ASP A 66 8.72 0.41 -3.92
C ASP A 66 7.44 -0.42 -4.06
N LEU A 67 7.40 -1.61 -3.45
CA LEU A 67 6.18 -2.41 -3.34
C LEU A 67 5.02 -1.62 -2.71
N PHE A 68 5.29 -0.83 -1.68
CA PHE A 68 4.26 -0.03 -1.01
C PHE A 68 3.74 1.13 -1.87
N LEU A 69 4.62 1.79 -2.62
CA LEU A 69 4.22 2.82 -3.59
C LEU A 69 3.36 2.21 -4.70
N ASP A 70 3.73 1.04 -5.19
CA ASP A 70 2.96 0.29 -6.19
C ASP A 70 1.55 -0.07 -5.67
N ILE A 71 1.47 -0.57 -4.43
CA ILE A 71 0.19 -0.91 -3.79
C ILE A 71 -0.66 0.35 -3.54
N ALA A 72 -0.05 1.43 -3.05
CA ALA A 72 -0.72 2.71 -2.85
C ALA A 72 -1.34 3.20 -4.17
N TRP A 73 -0.57 3.16 -5.26
CA TRP A 73 -1.07 3.50 -6.60
C TRP A 73 -2.23 2.60 -7.01
N VAL A 74 -2.16 1.29 -6.80
CA VAL A 74 -3.27 0.39 -7.18
C VAL A 74 -4.53 0.72 -6.40
N PHE A 75 -4.45 0.97 -5.10
CA PHE A 75 -5.61 1.35 -4.30
C PHE A 75 -6.17 2.71 -4.74
N ALA A 76 -5.29 3.66 -5.06
CA ALA A 76 -5.71 4.97 -5.55
C ALA A 76 -6.41 4.84 -6.91
N LYS A 77 -5.78 4.16 -7.87
CA LYS A 77 -6.36 3.85 -9.20
C LYS A 77 -7.64 3.01 -9.10
N THR A 78 -7.83 2.26 -8.01
CA THR A 78 -9.09 1.54 -7.72
C THR A 78 -10.21 2.48 -7.29
N ALA A 79 -9.89 3.54 -6.56
CA ALA A 79 -10.85 4.56 -6.18
C ALA A 79 -11.17 5.51 -7.34
N ASP A 80 -10.16 5.83 -8.16
CA ASP A 80 -10.26 6.78 -9.27
C ASP A 80 -9.53 6.27 -10.51
N ASN A 81 -10.29 5.94 -11.56
CA ASN A 81 -9.74 5.44 -12.82
C ASN A 81 -9.03 6.52 -13.65
N THR A 82 -9.12 7.80 -13.27
CA THR A 82 -8.44 8.90 -13.97
C THR A 82 -6.97 9.07 -13.58
N ILE A 83 -6.55 8.49 -12.45
CA ILE A 83 -5.15 8.48 -11.99
C ILE A 83 -4.23 7.94 -13.10
N PRO A 84 -3.12 8.59 -13.44
CA PRO A 84 -2.24 8.15 -14.54
C PRO A 84 -1.44 6.89 -14.16
N ASP A 85 -0.44 6.53 -14.95
CA ASP A 85 0.49 5.45 -14.60
C ASP A 85 1.26 5.74 -13.29
N PRO A 86 1.86 4.73 -12.65
CA PRO A 86 2.48 4.87 -11.33
C PRO A 86 3.51 5.99 -11.25
N LEU A 87 4.40 6.09 -12.23
CA LEU A 87 5.47 7.09 -12.23
C LEU A 87 4.88 8.50 -12.35
N THR A 88 4.04 8.74 -13.37
CA THR A 88 3.40 10.04 -13.57
C THR A 88 2.54 10.47 -12.38
N TRP A 89 1.91 9.51 -11.69
CA TRP A 89 1.12 9.81 -10.50
C TRP A 89 1.99 10.23 -9.31
N LEU A 90 3.09 9.51 -9.08
CA LEU A 90 4.04 9.81 -8.01
C LEU A 90 4.78 11.14 -8.25
N ASP A 91 5.15 11.43 -9.50
CA ASP A 91 5.73 12.72 -9.93
C ASP A 91 4.79 13.90 -9.66
N GLY A 92 3.50 13.63 -9.48
CA GLY A 92 2.50 14.63 -9.14
C GLY A 92 2.55 15.10 -7.69
N PHE A 93 3.39 14.53 -6.81
CA PHE A 93 3.53 14.90 -5.41
C PHE A 93 4.91 15.49 -5.12
N ASP A 94 4.98 16.61 -4.39
CA ASP A 94 6.26 17.16 -3.94
C ASP A 94 6.89 16.30 -2.84
N THR A 95 6.06 15.67 -2.02
CA THR A 95 6.48 14.69 -1.01
C THR A 95 5.42 13.61 -0.85
N PHE A 96 5.85 12.34 -0.88
CA PHE A 96 4.98 11.20 -0.64
C PHE A 96 5.30 10.58 0.74
N PRO A 97 4.50 10.83 1.79
CA PRO A 97 4.81 10.45 3.16
C PRO A 97 4.47 8.97 3.40
N ILE A 98 5.20 8.07 2.73
CA ILE A 98 4.86 6.64 2.72
C ILE A 98 4.76 6.04 4.13
N MET A 99 5.64 6.47 5.03
CA MET A 99 5.67 6.01 6.43
C MET A 99 4.43 6.41 7.22
N GLU A 100 3.85 7.58 6.93
CA GLU A 100 2.67 8.08 7.64
C GLU A 100 1.41 7.35 7.20
N ILE A 101 1.29 7.08 5.89
CA ILE A 101 0.14 6.37 5.32
C ILE A 101 0.27 4.84 5.39
N PHE A 102 1.44 4.34 5.77
CA PHE A 102 1.74 2.91 5.80
C PHE A 102 0.73 2.10 6.64
N PRO A 103 0.33 2.50 7.86
CA PRO A 103 -0.68 1.77 8.64
C PRO A 103 -2.03 1.67 7.93
N ASP A 104 -2.48 2.74 7.27
CA ASP A 104 -3.73 2.76 6.51
C ASP A 104 -3.67 1.81 5.30
N LEU A 105 -2.52 1.75 4.63
CA LEU A 105 -2.30 0.81 3.53
C LEU A 105 -2.30 -0.64 4.01
N GLN A 106 -1.73 -0.93 5.19
CA GLN A 106 -1.80 -2.27 5.80
C GLN A 106 -3.25 -2.70 6.07
N ASP A 107 -4.08 -1.80 6.60
CA ASP A 107 -5.49 -2.07 6.84
C ASP A 107 -6.27 -2.33 5.54
N LEU A 108 -5.96 -1.59 4.47
CA LEU A 108 -6.54 -1.84 3.14
C LEU A 108 -6.08 -3.17 2.53
N ILE A 109 -4.81 -3.54 2.70
CA ILE A 109 -4.30 -4.86 2.29
C ILE A 109 -5.05 -5.95 3.06
N ALA A 110 -5.16 -5.82 4.37
CA ALA A 110 -5.91 -6.76 5.22
C ALA A 110 -7.38 -6.85 4.78
N SER A 111 -8.04 -5.73 4.46
CA SER A 111 -9.41 -5.70 3.90
C SER A 111 -9.52 -6.34 2.52
N THR A 112 -8.43 -6.36 1.74
CA THR A 112 -8.41 -6.97 0.39
C THR A 112 -8.33 -8.50 0.49
N ILE A 113 -7.56 -9.00 1.47
CA ILE A 113 -7.34 -10.43 1.70
C ILE A 113 -8.49 -11.03 2.51
N SER A 114 -8.90 -10.34 3.57
CA SER A 114 -10.02 -10.71 4.43
C SER A 114 -11.32 -10.42 3.69
N SER A 115 -11.75 -11.38 2.87
CA SER A 115 -13.02 -11.40 2.15
C SER A 115 -14.23 -11.54 3.07
N LYS A 116 -14.21 -10.94 4.27
CA LYS A 116 -15.43 -10.75 5.07
C LYS A 116 -16.28 -9.69 4.37
N LYS A 117 -17.18 -10.18 3.50
CA LYS A 117 -18.45 -9.51 3.20
C LYS A 117 -19.02 -9.03 4.53
N LYS A 118 -19.15 -7.73 4.70
CA LYS A 118 -20.19 -7.20 5.58
C LYS A 118 -21.53 -7.46 4.92
#